data_AF-A0A2N2I4U8-F1
#
_entry.id   AF-A0A2N2I4U8-F1
#
_cell.length_a   1.000
_cell.length_b   1.000
_cell.length_c   1.000
_cell.angle_alpha   90.00
_cell.angle_beta   90.00
_cell.angle_gamma   90.00
#
_symmetry.space_group_name_H-M   'P 1'
#
loop_
_entity.id
_entity.type
_entity.pdbx_description
1 polymer ?
#
loop_
_entity_poly.entity_id
_entity_poly.type
_entity_poly.pdbx_seq_one_letter_code
_entity_poly.pdbx_strand_id
1 'polypeptide(L)'
;AISAHNARAGTGYRVTPLAFPHDPYPWDNYPYDYWNIWVKNAGPSPYQGQETLDMLTRDHQVIVFKHCYPVSAIEPDGGAGDVSSSQKTLSNYKLQYQALKAKLRSFPSTRFIVWTGAALTKTAMREKFGGNDEMAGRVKQFFTWVRDSWDERGDNIFVFDFFALETEGGSHLLDRHAQDAWDSHPNESFARQAAPRFAQRIIDVIEGRGDQGR
;
A
#
# COMPACT_ATOMS: atom_id res chain seq x y z
N ALA A 1 -7.19 19.38 -1.86
CA ALA A 1 -7.13 19.26 -0.39
C ALA A 1 -5.81 19.81 0.18
N ILE A 2 -4.64 19.23 -0.16
CA ILE A 2 -3.33 19.71 0.34
C ILE A 2 -3.08 21.19 0.01
N SER A 3 -3.30 21.63 -1.24
CA SER A 3 -3.13 23.05 -1.61
C SER A 3 -4.07 23.99 -0.83
N ALA A 4 -5.28 23.54 -0.50
CA ALA A 4 -6.22 24.32 0.30
C ALA A 4 -5.80 24.39 1.77
N HIS A 5 -5.19 23.31 2.30
CA HIS A 5 -4.56 23.33 3.62
C HIS A 5 -3.37 24.28 3.66
N ASN A 6 -2.47 24.20 2.67
CA ASN A 6 -1.34 25.11 2.52
C ASN A 6 -1.78 26.58 2.53
N ALA A 7 -2.82 26.92 1.75
CA ALA A 7 -3.35 28.28 1.72
C ALA A 7 -3.92 28.74 3.07
N ARG A 8 -4.62 27.85 3.79
CA ARG A 8 -5.24 28.16 5.09
C ARG A 8 -4.25 28.22 6.26
N ALA A 9 -3.27 27.33 6.28
CA ALA A 9 -2.35 27.13 7.40
C ALA A 9 -0.99 27.79 7.19
N GLY A 10 -0.74 28.41 6.03
CA GLY A 10 0.56 28.99 5.69
C GLY A 10 1.67 27.96 5.50
N THR A 11 1.32 26.71 5.17
CA THR A 11 2.28 25.62 4.95
C THR A 11 2.68 25.47 3.48
N GLY A 12 3.74 24.71 3.22
CA GLY A 12 4.31 24.52 1.88
C GLY A 12 4.42 23.06 1.45
N TYR A 13 3.49 22.19 1.87
CA TYR A 13 3.57 20.75 1.60
C TYR A 13 3.45 20.45 0.10
N ARG A 14 4.33 19.59 -0.40
CA ARG A 14 4.40 19.16 -1.80
C ARG A 14 4.30 17.65 -1.88
N VAL A 15 3.58 17.17 -2.89
CA VAL A 15 3.48 15.74 -3.20
C VAL A 15 3.98 15.56 -4.62
N THR A 16 4.95 14.67 -4.78
CA THR A 16 5.51 14.28 -6.07
C THR A 16 5.09 12.84 -6.34
N PRO A 17 4.30 12.57 -7.39
CA PRO A 17 3.99 11.20 -7.77
C PRO A 17 5.23 10.52 -8.33
N LEU A 18 5.43 9.26 -7.96
CA LEU A 18 6.45 8.37 -8.52
C LEU A 18 5.77 7.09 -8.98
N ALA A 19 5.96 6.74 -10.25
CA ALA A 19 5.64 5.42 -10.76
C ALA A 19 6.60 4.42 -10.10
N PHE A 20 6.10 3.41 -9.40
CA PHE A 20 6.96 2.45 -8.71
C PHE A 20 6.29 1.07 -8.57
N PRO A 21 7.01 -0.04 -8.84
CA PRO A 21 8.21 -0.04 -9.67
C PRO A 21 7.87 0.41 -11.10
N HIS A 22 8.88 0.73 -11.90
CA HIS A 22 8.75 1.17 -13.28
C HIS A 22 9.77 0.46 -14.19
N ASP A 23 9.65 0.61 -15.51
CA ASP A 23 10.60 0.05 -16.47
C ASP A 23 12.06 0.44 -16.12
N PRO A 24 13.04 -0.48 -16.17
CA PRO A 24 13.00 -1.84 -16.72
C PRO A 24 12.57 -2.94 -15.74
N TYR A 25 12.11 -2.60 -14.53
CA TYR A 25 11.63 -3.59 -13.57
C TYR A 25 10.17 -3.99 -13.88
N PRO A 26 9.79 -5.28 -13.71
CA PRO A 26 8.40 -5.73 -13.94
C PRO A 26 7.34 -4.99 -13.12
N TRP A 27 6.26 -4.55 -13.76
CA TRP A 27 5.17 -3.81 -13.11
C TRP A 27 4.17 -4.74 -12.39
N ASP A 28 4.63 -5.60 -11.50
CA ASP A 28 3.70 -6.41 -10.69
C ASP A 28 3.15 -5.59 -9.50
N ASN A 29 4.00 -4.79 -8.85
CA ASN A 29 3.68 -3.87 -7.76
C ASN A 29 2.90 -4.54 -6.61
N TYR A 30 3.54 -5.51 -5.95
CA TYR A 30 3.02 -6.22 -4.76
C TYR A 30 4.13 -6.38 -3.69
N PRO A 31 3.86 -6.95 -2.50
CA PRO A 31 4.78 -6.94 -1.37
C PRO A 31 6.20 -7.45 -1.66
N TYR A 32 6.35 -8.45 -2.54
CA TYR A 32 7.66 -8.98 -2.94
C TYR A 32 8.53 -7.92 -3.62
N ASP A 33 7.97 -7.07 -4.49
CA ASP A 33 8.75 -6.07 -5.24
C ASP A 33 9.37 -5.05 -4.30
N TYR A 34 8.57 -4.54 -3.36
CA TYR A 34 9.03 -3.63 -2.33
C TYR A 34 10.09 -4.28 -1.44
N TRP A 35 9.89 -5.53 -1.00
CA TRP A 35 10.91 -6.26 -0.25
C TRP A 35 12.20 -6.44 -1.06
N ASN A 36 12.09 -6.84 -2.33
CA ASN A 36 13.21 -7.13 -3.20
C ASN A 36 14.04 -5.87 -3.49
N ILE A 37 13.38 -4.72 -3.75
CA ILE A 37 14.06 -3.46 -4.07
C ILE A 37 14.55 -2.78 -2.78
N TRP A 38 13.70 -2.64 -1.76
CA TRP A 38 13.99 -1.81 -0.58
C TRP A 38 14.69 -2.54 0.55
N VAL A 39 14.59 -3.86 0.63
CA VAL A 39 15.21 -4.65 1.71
C VAL A 39 16.38 -5.47 1.17
N LYS A 40 16.14 -6.36 0.21
CA LYS A 40 17.17 -7.27 -0.31
C LYS A 40 18.28 -6.53 -1.06
N ASN A 41 17.90 -5.56 -1.90
CA ASN A 41 18.83 -4.75 -2.71
C ASN A 41 18.91 -3.30 -2.21
N ALA A 42 18.79 -3.11 -0.89
CA ALA A 42 18.96 -1.81 -0.25
C ALA A 42 20.36 -1.21 -0.50
N GLY A 43 20.48 0.11 -0.37
CA GLY A 43 21.75 0.80 -0.54
C GLY A 43 21.65 2.09 -1.33
N PRO A 44 22.76 2.81 -1.53
CA PRO A 44 22.76 4.17 -2.09
C PRO A 44 22.59 4.23 -3.61
N SER A 45 22.40 3.10 -4.29
CA SER A 45 22.37 2.99 -5.75
C SER A 45 21.11 2.29 -6.22
N PRO A 46 20.56 2.66 -7.38
CA PRO A 46 19.32 2.06 -7.88
C PRO A 46 19.50 0.57 -8.18
N TYR A 47 18.43 -0.21 -7.97
CA TYR A 47 18.38 -1.62 -8.34
C TYR A 47 17.48 -1.80 -9.56
N GLN A 48 18.05 -2.26 -10.69
CA GLN A 48 17.30 -2.43 -11.95
C GLN A 48 16.51 -1.16 -12.35
N GLY A 49 17.15 0.00 -12.21
CA GLY A 49 16.54 1.30 -12.52
C GLY A 49 15.60 1.85 -11.45
N GLN A 50 15.32 1.11 -10.37
CA GLN A 50 14.42 1.54 -9.30
C GLN A 50 15.16 2.26 -8.19
N GLU A 51 14.60 3.35 -7.67
CA GLU A 51 15.10 3.98 -6.46
C GLU A 51 14.97 3.05 -5.25
N THR A 52 16.05 2.93 -4.49
CA THR A 52 16.01 2.26 -3.18
C THR A 52 15.37 3.16 -2.14
N LEU A 53 14.94 2.56 -1.03
CA LEU A 53 14.41 3.33 0.09
C LEU A 53 15.47 4.29 0.69
N ASP A 54 16.75 3.91 0.67
CA ASP A 54 17.87 4.75 1.11
C ASP A 54 18.04 6.02 0.24
N MET A 55 17.67 5.96 -1.05
CA MET A 55 17.64 7.14 -1.93
C MET A 55 16.41 7.99 -1.61
N LEU A 56 15.22 7.39 -1.59
CA LEU A 56 13.96 8.09 -1.39
C LEU A 56 13.89 8.82 -0.04
N THR A 57 14.45 8.22 1.02
CA THR A 57 14.45 8.79 2.38
C THR A 57 15.35 10.01 2.54
N ARG A 58 16.31 10.22 1.63
CA ARG A 58 17.13 11.45 1.59
C ARG A 58 16.35 12.64 1.04
N ASP A 59 15.47 12.39 0.09
CA ASP A 59 14.78 13.44 -0.68
C ASP A 59 13.38 13.74 -0.13
N HIS A 60 12.81 12.82 0.67
CA HIS A 60 11.43 12.91 1.15
C HIS A 60 11.30 12.72 2.66
N GLN A 61 10.56 13.62 3.31
CA GLN A 61 10.23 13.51 4.74
C GLN A 61 9.06 12.55 4.99
N VAL A 62 8.19 12.36 3.99
CA VAL A 62 7.06 11.42 4.03
C VAL A 62 7.05 10.63 2.74
N ILE A 63 7.00 9.30 2.84
CA ILE A 63 6.88 8.38 1.70
C ILE A 63 5.56 7.62 1.84
N VAL A 64 4.71 7.67 0.81
CA VAL A 64 3.49 6.88 0.73
C VAL A 64 3.67 5.82 -0.33
N PHE A 65 3.32 4.57 -0.02
CA PHE A 65 3.36 3.48 -1.00
C PHE A 65 2.10 2.61 -0.93
N LYS A 66 1.77 2.02 -2.07
CA LYS A 66 0.56 1.22 -2.31
C LYS A 66 0.91 0.06 -3.23
N HIS A 67 0.03 -0.93 -3.32
CA HIS A 67 0.16 -2.03 -4.29
C HIS A 67 -0.86 -1.91 -5.45
N CYS A 68 -0.57 -2.54 -6.59
CA CYS A 68 -1.51 -2.71 -7.69
C CYS A 68 -2.35 -3.98 -7.46
N TYR A 69 -3.27 -4.25 -8.39
CA TYR A 69 -4.14 -5.42 -8.34
C TYR A 69 -3.45 -6.79 -8.14
N PRO A 70 -2.21 -7.05 -8.62
CA PRO A 70 -1.55 -8.32 -8.33
C PRO A 70 -1.40 -8.65 -6.85
N VAL A 71 -1.46 -7.67 -5.94
CA VAL A 71 -1.51 -7.94 -4.49
C VAL A 71 -2.72 -8.79 -4.08
N SER A 72 -3.82 -8.72 -4.83
CA SER A 72 -5.07 -9.39 -4.50
C SER A 72 -5.11 -10.85 -4.96
N ALA A 73 -4.11 -11.32 -5.73
CA ALA A 73 -4.00 -12.70 -6.18
C ALA A 73 -3.32 -13.60 -5.12
N ILE A 74 -3.85 -13.60 -3.89
CA ILE A 74 -3.27 -14.38 -2.79
C ILE A 74 -3.75 -15.83 -2.84
N GLU A 75 -2.82 -16.74 -3.10
CA GLU A 75 -3.01 -18.19 -3.15
C GLU A 75 -2.98 -18.84 -1.76
N PRO A 76 -3.45 -20.09 -1.63
CA PRO A 76 -3.26 -20.90 -0.43
C PRO A 76 -1.78 -21.03 -0.04
N ASP A 77 -1.49 -21.08 1.25
CA ASP A 77 -0.15 -21.42 1.73
C ASP A 77 0.16 -22.90 1.44
N GLY A 78 1.33 -23.17 0.87
CA GLY A 78 1.83 -24.52 0.57
C GLY A 78 2.82 -25.09 1.60
N GLY A 79 3.12 -24.36 2.67
CA GLY A 79 4.14 -24.72 3.65
C GLY A 79 4.54 -23.53 4.52
N ALA A 80 5.76 -23.58 5.08
CA ALA A 80 6.35 -22.41 5.73
C ALA A 80 6.56 -21.29 4.70
N GLY A 81 6.29 -20.05 5.09
CA GLY A 81 6.56 -18.90 4.23
C GLY A 81 8.04 -18.71 3.96
N ASP A 82 8.36 -18.15 2.79
CA ASP A 82 9.68 -17.72 2.37
C ASP A 82 9.63 -16.26 1.93
N VAL A 83 10.33 -15.40 2.67
CA VAL A 83 10.39 -13.96 2.39
C VAL A 83 10.91 -13.66 0.97
N SER A 84 11.77 -14.54 0.45
CA SER A 84 12.41 -14.41 -0.87
C SER A 84 11.63 -15.02 -2.02
N SER A 85 10.46 -15.61 -1.73
CA SER A 85 9.57 -16.15 -2.75
C SER A 85 8.65 -15.07 -3.30
N SER A 86 8.56 -15.02 -4.63
CA SER A 86 7.58 -14.19 -5.36
C SER A 86 6.17 -14.79 -5.37
N GLN A 87 6.00 -16.00 -4.83
CA GLN A 87 4.68 -16.61 -4.71
C GLN A 87 3.80 -15.77 -3.77
N LYS A 88 2.60 -15.47 -4.25
CA LYS A 88 1.65 -14.59 -3.57
C LYS A 88 0.86 -15.40 -2.56
N THR A 89 1.43 -15.62 -1.38
CA THR A 89 0.74 -16.31 -0.29
C THR A 89 0.68 -15.43 0.96
N LEU A 90 -0.24 -15.73 1.86
CA LEU A 90 -0.36 -15.00 3.13
C LEU A 90 0.93 -15.04 3.95
N SER A 91 1.57 -16.22 4.01
CA SER A 91 2.79 -16.39 4.79
C SER A 91 3.95 -15.59 4.20
N ASN A 92 4.11 -15.58 2.87
CA ASN A 92 5.17 -14.80 2.20
C ASN A 92 4.95 -13.30 2.39
N TYR A 93 3.72 -12.82 2.17
CA TYR A 93 3.39 -11.40 2.33
C TYR A 93 3.64 -10.90 3.74
N LYS A 94 3.28 -11.70 4.76
CA LYS A 94 3.54 -11.34 6.16
C LYS A 94 5.03 -11.24 6.46
N LEU A 95 5.84 -12.18 5.98
CA LEU A 95 7.30 -12.13 6.14
C LEU A 95 7.91 -10.92 5.43
N GLN A 96 7.45 -10.62 4.22
CA GLN A 96 7.90 -9.47 3.44
C GLN A 96 7.53 -8.15 4.13
N TYR A 97 6.31 -8.05 4.68
CA TYR A 97 5.89 -6.88 5.46
C TYR A 97 6.65 -6.75 6.78
N GLN A 98 7.00 -7.85 7.45
CA GLN A 98 7.85 -7.79 8.65
C GLN A 98 9.26 -7.27 8.32
N ALA A 99 9.85 -7.74 7.22
CA ALA A 99 11.15 -7.26 6.75
C ALA A 99 11.10 -5.80 6.31
N LEU A 100 10.04 -5.39 5.60
CA LEU A 100 9.79 -3.99 5.26
C LEU A 100 9.66 -3.13 6.51
N LYS A 101 8.89 -3.56 7.51
CA LYS A 101 8.73 -2.84 8.78
C LYS A 101 10.06 -2.56 9.45
N ALA A 102 10.94 -3.56 9.53
CA ALA A 102 12.29 -3.39 10.09
C ALA A 102 13.11 -2.36 9.29
N LYS A 103 13.04 -2.40 7.96
CA LYS A 103 13.75 -1.46 7.09
C LYS A 103 13.19 -0.04 7.18
N LEU A 104 11.88 0.14 7.19
CA LEU A 104 11.22 1.45 7.37
C LEU A 104 11.61 2.08 8.71
N ARG A 105 11.64 1.30 9.79
CA ARG A 105 12.09 1.75 11.12
C ARG A 105 13.57 2.15 11.19
N SER A 106 14.40 1.68 10.26
CA SER A 106 15.81 2.12 10.20
C SER A 106 15.98 3.58 9.74
N PHE A 107 14.90 4.24 9.29
CA PHE A 107 14.89 5.65 8.89
C PHE A 107 13.99 6.49 9.83
N PRO A 108 14.37 6.69 11.10
CA PRO A 108 13.49 7.31 12.09
C PRO A 108 13.12 8.77 11.79
N SER A 109 13.87 9.46 10.93
CA SER A 109 13.58 10.83 10.47
C SER A 109 12.57 10.90 9.32
N THR A 110 12.25 9.78 8.69
CA THR A 110 11.29 9.70 7.58
C THR A 110 10.03 9.00 8.06
N ARG A 111 8.87 9.55 7.71
CA ARG A 111 7.56 8.96 8.00
C ARG A 111 7.06 8.18 6.81
N PHE A 112 6.38 7.07 7.07
CA PHE A 112 5.86 6.20 6.03
C PHE A 112 4.35 6.07 6.15
N ILE A 113 3.64 6.10 5.02
CA ILE A 113 2.22 5.78 4.97
C ILE A 113 2.02 4.57 4.07
N VAL A 114 1.53 3.47 4.64
CA VAL A 114 1.12 2.29 3.89
C VAL A 114 -0.34 2.44 3.51
N TRP A 115 -0.60 2.52 2.21
CA TRP A 115 -1.95 2.56 1.64
C TRP A 115 -2.39 1.12 1.34
N THR A 116 -3.40 0.61 2.04
CA THR A 116 -3.90 -0.77 1.86
C THR A 116 -4.77 -0.94 0.60
N GLY A 117 -4.97 -2.16 0.13
CA GLY A 117 -5.62 -2.44 -1.16
C GLY A 117 -4.62 -2.87 -2.24
N ALA A 118 -5.00 -3.06 -3.50
CA ALA A 118 -6.27 -2.71 -4.14
C ALA A 118 -7.27 -3.88 -4.20
N ALA A 119 -8.46 -3.72 -3.62
CA ALA A 119 -9.52 -4.72 -3.70
C ALA A 119 -10.00 -4.90 -5.15
N LEU A 120 -10.39 -6.13 -5.50
CA LEU A 120 -10.97 -6.44 -6.81
C LEU A 120 -12.48 -6.55 -6.71
N THR A 121 -13.18 -6.20 -7.79
CA THR A 121 -14.58 -6.61 -7.97
C THR A 121 -14.65 -8.13 -8.10
N LYS A 122 -15.81 -8.73 -7.80
CA LYS A 122 -16.02 -10.17 -7.93
C LYS A 122 -15.73 -10.68 -9.34
N THR A 123 -16.16 -9.94 -10.36
CA THR A 123 -15.98 -10.33 -11.76
C THR A 123 -14.52 -10.20 -12.18
N ALA A 124 -13.82 -9.11 -11.84
CA ALA A 124 -12.38 -9.00 -12.14
C ALA A 124 -11.57 -10.08 -11.43
N MET A 125 -11.87 -10.36 -10.15
CA MET A 125 -11.25 -11.46 -9.39
C MET A 125 -11.36 -12.80 -10.13
N ARG A 126 -12.57 -13.18 -10.53
CA ARG A 126 -12.81 -14.46 -11.20
C ARG A 126 -12.18 -14.52 -12.59
N GLU A 127 -12.39 -13.48 -13.39
CA GLU A 127 -12.16 -13.54 -14.83
C GLU A 127 -10.77 -13.06 -15.25
N LYS A 128 -10.15 -12.15 -14.49
CA LYS A 128 -8.80 -11.62 -14.79
C LYS A 128 -7.71 -12.28 -13.95
N PHE A 129 -8.04 -12.68 -12.73
CA PHE A 129 -7.08 -13.26 -11.78
C PHE A 129 -7.30 -14.75 -11.52
N GLY A 130 -8.31 -15.38 -12.14
CA GLY A 130 -8.62 -16.80 -11.93
C GLY A 130 -9.04 -17.11 -10.48
N GLY A 131 -9.42 -16.09 -9.73
CA GLY A 131 -9.67 -16.15 -8.30
C GLY A 131 -11.10 -16.54 -7.94
N ASN A 132 -11.35 -16.61 -6.64
CA ASN A 132 -12.63 -16.94 -6.06
C ASN A 132 -12.85 -16.18 -4.73
N ASP A 133 -13.96 -16.45 -4.03
CA ASP A 133 -14.25 -15.81 -2.76
C ASP A 133 -13.24 -16.17 -1.65
N GLU A 134 -12.58 -17.32 -1.73
CA GLU A 134 -11.51 -17.69 -0.78
C GLU A 134 -10.27 -16.82 -0.99
N MET A 135 -9.88 -16.57 -2.24
CA MET A 135 -8.80 -15.64 -2.58
C MET A 135 -9.13 -14.24 -2.04
N ALA A 136 -10.33 -13.73 -2.30
CA ALA A 136 -10.79 -12.46 -1.71
C ALA A 136 -10.77 -12.47 -0.18
N GLY A 137 -11.12 -13.60 0.44
CA GLY A 137 -11.01 -13.82 1.88
C GLY A 137 -9.58 -13.69 2.41
N ARG A 138 -8.59 -14.23 1.68
CA ARG A 138 -7.16 -14.08 2.01
C ARG A 138 -6.71 -12.62 1.86
N VAL A 139 -7.17 -11.90 0.84
CA VAL A 139 -6.88 -10.45 0.71
C VAL A 139 -7.41 -9.67 1.91
N LYS A 140 -8.67 -9.91 2.29
CA LYS A 140 -9.26 -9.32 3.50
C LYS A 140 -8.45 -9.68 4.74
N GLN A 141 -8.06 -10.94 4.90
CA GLN A 141 -7.25 -11.40 6.03
C GLN A 141 -5.90 -10.69 6.08
N PHE A 142 -5.25 -10.48 4.93
CA PHE A 142 -3.98 -9.78 4.83
C PHE A 142 -4.11 -8.31 5.28
N PHE A 143 -5.02 -7.54 4.69
CA PHE A 143 -5.16 -6.12 5.06
C PHE A 143 -5.74 -5.90 6.46
N THR A 144 -6.57 -6.82 6.95
CA THR A 144 -6.99 -6.84 8.36
C THR A 144 -5.78 -7.03 9.27
N TRP A 145 -4.89 -7.98 8.96
CA TRP A 145 -3.64 -8.15 9.71
C TRP A 145 -2.73 -6.93 9.61
N VAL A 146 -2.65 -6.27 8.44
CA VAL A 146 -1.88 -5.03 8.27
C VAL A 146 -2.37 -3.95 9.24
N ARG A 147 -3.68 -3.73 9.31
CA ARG A 147 -4.29 -2.71 10.20
C ARG A 147 -4.23 -3.08 11.68
N ASP A 148 -4.54 -4.32 12.02
CA ASP A 148 -4.84 -4.69 13.42
C ASP A 148 -3.64 -5.26 14.16
N SER A 149 -2.63 -5.77 13.45
CA SER A 149 -1.49 -6.46 14.05
C SER A 149 -0.14 -5.94 13.57
N TRP A 150 -0.01 -5.60 12.30
CA TRP A 150 1.25 -5.09 11.76
C TRP A 150 1.43 -3.59 12.02
N ASP A 151 0.37 -2.79 11.99
CA ASP A 151 0.38 -1.38 12.42
C ASP A 151 0.66 -1.27 13.93
N GLU A 152 1.62 -0.43 14.31
CA GLU A 152 1.99 -0.17 15.71
C GLU A 152 2.01 1.33 15.95
N ARG A 153 1.42 1.78 17.07
CA ARG A 153 1.42 3.20 17.44
C ARG A 153 2.79 3.63 17.95
N GLY A 154 3.12 4.90 17.75
CA GLY A 154 4.34 5.50 18.29
C GLY A 154 5.63 5.16 17.53
N ASP A 155 5.53 4.56 16.34
CA ASP A 155 6.65 4.47 15.41
C ASP A 155 6.51 5.48 14.24
N ASN A 156 7.36 5.36 13.23
CA ASN A 156 7.38 6.23 12.05
C ASN A 156 6.52 5.70 10.87
N ILE A 157 5.69 4.70 11.10
CA ILE A 157 4.90 4.01 10.09
C ILE A 157 3.41 4.19 10.41
N PHE A 158 2.66 4.59 9.40
CA PHE A 158 1.23 4.87 9.53
C PHE A 158 0.47 4.11 8.45
N VAL A 159 -0.73 3.67 8.75
CA VAL A 159 -1.63 3.05 7.74
C VAL A 159 -2.68 4.04 7.27
N PHE A 160 -3.01 4.02 5.98
CA PHE A 160 -4.25 4.55 5.41
C PHE A 160 -5.06 3.34 4.92
N ASP A 161 -6.13 2.97 5.64
CA ASP A 161 -6.90 1.76 5.35
C ASP A 161 -7.89 1.96 4.18
N PHE A 162 -7.35 2.14 2.98
CA PHE A 162 -8.15 2.30 1.77
C PHE A 162 -8.94 1.03 1.42
N PHE A 163 -8.43 -0.16 1.75
CA PHE A 163 -9.17 -1.42 1.58
C PHE A 163 -10.50 -1.40 2.35
N ALA A 164 -10.55 -0.86 3.57
CA ALA A 164 -11.82 -0.71 4.29
C ALA A 164 -12.77 0.28 3.60
N LEU A 165 -12.26 1.33 2.95
CA LEU A 165 -13.08 2.26 2.18
C LEU A 165 -13.65 1.59 0.92
N GLU A 166 -12.84 0.78 0.23
CA GLU A 166 -13.24 0.06 -0.98
C GLU A 166 -14.36 -0.96 -0.69
N THR A 167 -14.23 -1.67 0.41
CA THR A 167 -15.01 -2.89 0.70
C THR A 167 -16.09 -2.70 1.76
N GLU A 168 -16.02 -1.64 2.57
CA GLU A 168 -16.85 -1.42 3.76
C GLU A 168 -16.93 -2.65 4.69
N GLY A 169 -15.79 -3.33 4.86
CA GLY A 169 -15.68 -4.54 5.67
C GLY A 169 -15.97 -5.84 4.92
N GLY A 170 -16.34 -5.77 3.63
CA GLY A 170 -16.40 -6.90 2.72
C GLY A 170 -15.01 -7.44 2.32
N SER A 171 -14.99 -8.36 1.36
CA SER A 171 -13.75 -8.94 0.79
C SER A 171 -13.48 -8.50 -0.65
N HIS A 172 -14.42 -7.80 -1.27
CA HIS A 172 -14.37 -7.34 -2.65
C HIS A 172 -14.63 -5.84 -2.71
N LEU A 173 -14.08 -5.19 -3.73
CA LEU A 173 -14.46 -3.83 -4.08
C LEU A 173 -15.96 -3.80 -4.37
N LEU A 174 -16.66 -2.86 -3.77
CA LEU A 174 -18.09 -2.67 -3.99
C LEU A 174 -18.33 -2.19 -5.42
N ASP A 175 -19.32 -2.74 -6.12
CA ASP A 175 -19.62 -2.37 -7.51
C ASP A 175 -19.89 -0.86 -7.66
N ARG A 176 -20.53 -0.24 -6.66
CA ARG A 176 -20.77 1.22 -6.63
C ARG A 176 -19.51 2.08 -6.44
N HIS A 177 -18.39 1.47 -6.06
CA HIS A 177 -17.09 2.11 -5.93
C HIS A 177 -16.17 1.84 -7.14
N ALA A 178 -16.48 0.82 -7.93
CA ALA A 178 -15.74 0.44 -9.14
C ALA A 178 -16.20 1.22 -10.37
N GLN A 179 -15.33 1.32 -11.38
CA GLN A 179 -15.65 1.84 -12.70
C GLN A 179 -16.72 0.98 -13.37
N ASP A 180 -16.54 -0.35 -13.33
CA ASP A 180 -17.56 -1.33 -13.65
C ASP A 180 -17.19 -2.72 -13.07
N ALA A 181 -17.98 -3.76 -13.37
CA ALA A 181 -17.74 -5.10 -12.85
C ALA A 181 -16.38 -5.69 -13.31
N TRP A 182 -15.87 -5.34 -14.48
CA TRP A 182 -14.60 -5.82 -15.02
C TRP A 182 -13.43 -4.89 -14.69
N ASP A 183 -13.71 -3.62 -14.44
CA ASP A 183 -12.71 -2.61 -14.13
C ASP A 183 -12.76 -2.19 -12.65
N SER A 184 -11.84 -2.77 -11.86
CA SER A 184 -11.71 -2.47 -10.43
C SER A 184 -11.06 -1.11 -10.13
N HIS A 185 -10.86 -0.24 -11.11
CA HIS A 185 -10.47 1.15 -10.81
C HIS A 185 -11.58 1.85 -10.01
N PRO A 186 -11.22 2.62 -8.96
CA PRO A 186 -12.14 3.53 -8.30
C PRO A 186 -12.87 4.43 -9.29
N ASN A 187 -14.20 4.44 -9.26
CA ASN A 187 -14.96 5.40 -10.04
C ASN A 187 -14.82 6.82 -9.46
N GLU A 188 -15.25 7.80 -10.25
CA GLU A 188 -15.10 9.21 -9.90
C GLU A 188 -15.79 9.58 -8.57
N SER A 189 -16.98 9.02 -8.30
CA SER A 189 -17.72 9.29 -7.06
C SER A 189 -16.97 8.82 -5.82
N PHE A 190 -16.45 7.59 -5.86
CA PHE A 190 -15.67 7.04 -4.76
C PHE A 190 -14.32 7.76 -4.62
N ALA A 191 -13.65 8.08 -5.73
CA ALA A 191 -12.42 8.86 -5.72
C ALA A 191 -12.60 10.25 -5.07
N ARG A 192 -13.71 10.95 -5.36
CA ARG A 192 -14.05 12.23 -4.72
C ARG A 192 -14.25 12.10 -3.20
N GLN A 193 -14.69 10.94 -2.71
CA GLN A 193 -14.86 10.67 -1.28
C GLN A 193 -13.54 10.28 -0.59
N ALA A 194 -12.72 9.47 -1.25
CA ALA A 194 -11.47 8.97 -0.69
C ALA A 194 -10.33 10.01 -0.71
N ALA A 195 -10.21 10.80 -1.78
CA ALA A 195 -9.09 11.73 -1.95
C ALA A 195 -8.97 12.78 -0.83
N PRO A 196 -10.05 13.41 -0.32
CA PRO A 196 -9.95 14.29 0.84
C PRO A 196 -9.49 13.58 2.12
N ARG A 197 -9.93 12.33 2.35
CA ARG A 197 -9.52 11.52 3.50
C ARG A 197 -8.04 11.17 3.44
N PHE A 198 -7.56 10.79 2.26
CA PHE A 198 -6.15 10.51 2.04
C PHE A 198 -5.27 11.76 2.24
N ALA A 199 -5.71 12.91 1.69
CA ALA A 199 -5.00 14.17 1.90
C ALA A 199 -4.93 14.56 3.38
N GLN A 200 -6.04 14.38 4.11
CA GLN A 200 -6.07 14.63 5.55
C GLN A 200 -5.11 13.68 6.28
N ARG A 201 -5.06 12.41 5.90
CA ARG A 201 -4.12 11.43 6.47
C ARG A 201 -2.67 11.85 6.30
N ILE A 202 -2.29 12.33 5.11
CA ILE A 202 -0.95 12.89 4.87
C ILE A 202 -0.67 14.07 5.79
N ILE A 203 -1.61 15.02 5.89
CA ILE A 203 -1.46 16.21 6.74
C ILE A 203 -1.28 15.82 8.21
N ASP A 204 -2.09 14.89 8.72
CA ASP A 204 -2.00 14.44 10.11
C ASP A 204 -0.65 13.78 10.39
N VAL A 205 -0.12 12.98 9.47
CA VAL A 205 1.22 12.38 9.61
C VAL A 205 2.31 13.45 9.59
N ILE A 206 2.24 14.43 8.69
CA ILE A 206 3.21 15.54 8.64
C ILE A 206 3.22 16.34 9.94
N GLU A 207 2.03 16.61 10.49
CA GLU A 207 1.82 17.46 11.66
C GLU A 207 1.85 16.70 13.00
N GLY A 208 2.32 15.45 13.02
CA GLY A 208 2.54 14.68 14.25
C GLY A 208 1.26 14.14 14.89
N ARG A 209 0.15 14.10 14.15
CA ARG A 209 -1.12 13.49 14.55
C ARG A 209 -1.38 12.15 13.87
N GLY A 210 -0.36 11.51 13.27
CA GLY A 210 -0.52 10.24 12.55
C GLY A 210 -1.07 9.07 13.38
N ASP A 211 -0.92 9.11 14.70
CA ASP A 211 -1.56 8.12 15.59
C ASP A 211 -3.05 8.42 15.86
N GLN A 212 -3.55 9.60 15.51
CA GLN A 212 -4.95 9.96 15.69
C GLN A 212 -5.75 9.47 14.48
N GLY A 213 -6.68 8.54 14.69
CA GLY A 213 -7.47 7.92 13.63
C GLY A 213 -6.71 6.83 12.85
N ARG A 214 -7.47 5.84 12.39
CA ARG A 214 -7.04 4.79 11.45
C ARG A 214 -7.85 4.93 10.16
#